data_AF-Q8S2R9-F1
#
_entry.id   AF-Q8S2R9-F1
#
_cell.length_a   1.000
_cell.length_b   1.000
_cell.length_c   1.000
_cell.angle_alpha   90.00
_cell.angle_beta   90.00
_cell.angle_gamma   90.00
#
_symmetry.space_group_name_H-M   'P 1'
#
loop_
_entity.id
_entity.type
_entity.pdbx_description
1 polymer ?
#
loop_
_entity_poly.entity_id
_entity_poly.type
_entity_poly.pdbx_seq_one_letter_code
_entity_poly.pdbx_strand_id
1 'polypeptide(L)'
;MLAVFEKTVANSPEALQSPHSSVPAYALKEGYLANQFVSKNPNSVTLNLGSSGLLAYSLDNHDPLVPRLFAVVDDIFCIFQGHIDNLPFLRQQYGLSKITNEAIMVIEAYRTLRDRGPYPVDKVVRDFHGKFSFILFDGTKSTVFAASDADGSVPFFWGTDAEGHLVLADDTEMVKKGCSKSYSPFPKGCFFTSSGGLRSYEHPKNELKPVPRVDSSGDVCGATFKVDAETKREPTKMPRVDSSQNWAGHI
;
A
#
# COMPACT_ATOMS: atom_id res chain seq x y z
N MET A 1 3.79 10.72 -5.44
CA MET A 1 2.74 10.32 -4.48
C MET A 1 3.36 10.11 -3.12
N LEU A 2 2.62 10.41 -2.06
CA LEU A 2 3.03 10.18 -0.68
C LEU A 2 1.80 9.77 0.13
N ALA A 3 1.97 8.81 1.02
CA ALA A 3 1.04 8.52 2.09
C ALA A 3 1.80 8.27 3.38
N VAL A 4 1.26 8.74 4.49
CA VAL A 4 1.76 8.42 5.83
C VAL A 4 0.56 8.00 6.65
N PHE A 5 0.60 6.80 7.22
CA PHE A 5 -0.49 6.25 8.02
C PHE A 5 -0.04 6.04 9.45
N GLU A 6 -0.92 6.37 10.40
CA GLU A 6 -0.65 6.09 11.80
C GLU A 6 -0.50 4.59 12.06
N LYS A 7 0.29 4.23 13.07
CA LYS A 7 0.56 2.83 13.44
C LYS A 7 -0.72 2.07 13.78
N THR A 8 -1.72 2.78 14.31
CA THR A 8 -3.06 2.29 14.64
C THR A 8 -3.85 1.87 13.40
N VAL A 9 -3.58 2.47 12.24
CA VAL A 9 -4.24 2.22 10.96
C VAL A 9 -3.52 1.16 10.15
N ALA A 10 -2.19 1.23 10.08
CA ALA A 10 -1.38 0.31 9.30
C ALA A 10 -0.09 -0.02 10.05
N ASN A 11 0.00 -1.26 10.53
CA ASN A 11 1.21 -1.72 11.20
C ASN A 11 2.28 -2.05 10.15
N SER A 12 3.36 -1.27 10.15
CA SER A 12 4.53 -1.53 9.33
C SER A 12 5.21 -2.84 9.78
N PRO A 13 5.79 -3.64 8.88
CA PRO A 13 6.55 -4.81 9.31
C PRO A 13 7.76 -4.42 10.15
N GLU A 14 7.92 -5.04 11.32
CA GLU A 14 9.02 -4.78 12.25
C GLU A 14 10.40 -4.92 11.58
N ALA A 15 10.53 -5.81 10.61
CA ALA A 15 11.76 -6.02 9.86
C ALA A 15 12.21 -4.81 9.02
N LEU A 16 11.34 -3.82 8.77
CA LEU A 16 11.74 -2.56 8.13
C LEU A 16 12.52 -1.65 9.09
N GLN A 17 12.38 -1.84 10.41
CA GLN A 17 13.02 -0.99 11.39
C GLN A 17 14.52 -1.27 11.42
N SER A 18 15.33 -0.24 11.13
CA SER A 18 16.78 -0.34 11.28
C SER A 18 17.17 -0.17 12.75
N PRO A 19 18.05 -1.03 13.30
CA PRO A 19 18.57 -0.88 14.65
C PRO A 19 19.53 0.31 14.81
N HIS A 20 20.02 0.90 13.71
CA HIS A 20 21.11 1.89 13.72
C HIS A 20 20.73 3.20 13.02
N SER A 21 19.55 3.77 13.34
CA SER A 21 19.24 5.14 12.93
C SER A 21 19.86 6.13 13.92
N SER A 22 20.92 6.85 13.51
CA SER A 22 21.57 7.87 14.33
C SER A 22 20.67 9.08 14.64
N VAL A 23 19.65 9.32 13.80
CA VAL A 23 18.64 10.37 13.98
C VAL A 23 17.24 9.78 13.76
N PRO A 24 16.32 9.88 14.73
CA PRO A 24 14.93 9.46 14.54
C PRO A 24 14.23 10.42 13.58
N ALA A 25 13.49 9.87 12.62
CA ALA A 25 12.60 10.63 11.75
C ALA A 25 11.15 10.47 12.23
N TYR A 26 10.38 11.56 12.14
CA TYR A 26 8.99 11.62 12.56
C TYR A 26 8.18 12.19 11.41
N ALA A 27 7.52 11.31 10.64
CA ALA A 27 6.94 11.69 9.36
C ALA A 27 5.72 12.62 9.51
N LEU A 28 4.89 12.38 10.54
CA LEU A 28 3.67 13.14 10.81
C LEU A 28 3.89 14.37 11.70
N LYS A 29 5.00 14.41 12.46
CA LYS A 29 5.24 15.47 13.45
C LYS A 29 5.24 16.85 12.79
N GLU A 30 4.33 17.72 13.24
CA GLU A 30 4.16 19.09 12.73
C GLU A 30 3.98 19.16 11.20
N GLY A 31 3.45 18.08 10.60
CA GLY A 31 3.29 17.99 9.14
C GLY A 31 4.61 17.97 8.38
N TYR A 32 5.73 17.61 9.01
CA TYR A 32 7.08 17.68 8.45
C TYR A 32 7.17 17.08 7.04
N LEU A 33 6.75 15.83 6.85
CA LEU A 33 6.92 15.15 5.57
C LEU A 33 5.98 15.72 4.48
N ALA A 34 4.78 16.17 4.87
CA ALA A 34 3.88 16.87 3.97
C ALA A 34 4.48 18.21 3.50
N ASN A 35 5.07 18.99 4.41
CA ASN A 35 5.74 20.25 4.06
C ASN A 35 6.93 20.02 3.13
N GLN A 36 7.70 18.95 3.34
CA GLN A 36 8.77 18.53 2.43
C GLN A 36 8.23 18.15 1.03
N PHE A 37 7.10 17.44 1.00
CA PHE A 37 6.43 17.07 -0.26
C PHE A 37 5.94 18.30 -1.03
N VAL A 38 5.28 19.23 -0.36
CA VAL A 38 4.76 20.48 -0.95
C VAL A 38 5.91 21.36 -1.44
N SER A 39 6.98 21.48 -0.66
CA SER A 39 8.17 22.25 -1.05
C SER A 39 8.85 21.70 -2.31
N LYS A 40 8.85 20.37 -2.48
CA LYS A 40 9.38 19.72 -3.69
C LYS A 40 8.42 19.78 -4.88
N ASN A 41 7.11 19.84 -4.62
CA ASN A 41 6.06 19.77 -5.63
C ASN A 41 5.06 20.93 -5.43
N PRO A 42 5.32 22.12 -6.01
CA PRO A 42 4.49 23.30 -5.81
C PRO A 42 3.01 23.12 -6.20
N ASN A 43 2.71 22.23 -7.15
CA ASN A 43 1.34 21.93 -7.58
C ASN A 43 0.77 20.68 -6.90
N SER A 44 1.14 20.46 -5.64
CA SER A 44 0.64 19.34 -4.86
C SER A 44 -0.67 19.62 -4.15
N VAL A 45 -1.40 18.55 -3.87
CA VAL A 45 -2.58 18.50 -3.02
C VAL A 45 -2.28 17.57 -1.86
N THR A 46 -2.50 18.04 -0.64
CA THR A 46 -2.36 17.23 0.58
C THR A 46 -3.74 17.06 1.22
N LEU A 47 -4.11 15.82 1.51
CA LEU A 47 -5.31 15.47 2.26
C LEU A 47 -4.91 15.02 3.66
N ASN A 48 -5.48 15.67 4.66
CA ASN A 48 -5.35 15.28 6.05
C ASN A 48 -6.48 14.31 6.40
N LEU A 49 -6.13 13.12 6.89
CA LEU A 49 -7.07 12.05 7.25
C LEU A 49 -7.36 12.03 8.77
N GLY A 50 -7.17 13.15 9.45
CA GLY A 50 -7.30 13.27 10.90
C GLY A 50 -6.29 12.37 11.61
N SER A 51 -6.76 11.57 12.56
CA SER A 51 -5.93 10.60 13.30
C SER A 51 -5.61 9.32 12.51
N SER A 52 -5.85 9.30 11.20
CA SER A 52 -5.47 8.17 10.34
C SER A 52 -4.16 8.40 9.59
N GLY A 53 -3.73 9.67 9.48
CA GLY A 53 -2.54 10.07 8.75
C GLY A 53 -2.81 11.10 7.64
N LEU A 54 -2.07 11.01 6.53
CA LEU A 54 -2.18 11.93 5.40
C LEU A 54 -1.92 11.25 4.05
N LEU A 55 -2.48 11.83 3.00
CA LEU A 55 -2.15 11.54 1.61
C LEU A 55 -1.65 12.82 0.94
N ALA A 56 -0.66 12.72 0.07
CA ALA A 56 -0.25 13.82 -0.78
C ALA A 56 -0.01 13.36 -2.22
N TYR A 57 -0.52 14.18 -3.13
CA TYR A 57 -0.56 13.93 -4.56
C TYR A 57 0.01 15.15 -5.29
N SER A 58 0.66 14.95 -6.43
CA SER A 58 1.07 16.03 -7.32
C SER A 58 1.04 15.52 -8.76
N LEU A 59 0.95 16.43 -9.71
CA LEU A 59 1.18 16.17 -11.14
C LEU A 59 2.57 16.62 -11.60
N ASP A 60 3.39 17.18 -10.70
CA ASP A 60 4.75 17.62 -11.00
C ASP A 60 5.67 16.42 -11.29
N ASN A 61 6.69 16.66 -12.14
CA ASN A 61 7.73 15.69 -12.53
C ASN A 61 7.17 14.32 -12.93
N HIS A 62 6.04 14.34 -13.64
CA HIS A 62 5.33 13.17 -14.06
C HIS A 62 5.93 12.59 -15.36
N ASP A 63 6.22 11.29 -15.38
CA ASP A 63 6.57 10.56 -16.60
C ASP A 63 5.28 10.24 -17.38
N PRO A 64 5.09 10.80 -18.59
CA PRO A 64 3.89 10.56 -19.40
C PRO A 64 3.59 9.07 -19.67
N LEU A 65 4.60 8.20 -19.61
CA LEU A 65 4.45 6.76 -19.81
C LEU A 65 3.87 6.03 -18.60
N VAL A 66 3.87 6.67 -17.43
CA VAL A 66 3.42 6.09 -16.16
C VAL A 66 2.44 7.05 -15.47
N PRO A 67 1.19 7.18 -15.99
CA PRO A 67 0.22 8.18 -15.52
C PRO A 67 -0.02 8.11 -14.02
N ARG A 68 -0.13 9.26 -13.36
CA ARG A 68 -0.53 9.35 -11.95
C ARG A 68 -1.98 9.81 -11.90
N LEU A 69 -2.81 9.08 -11.16
CA LEU A 69 -4.24 9.33 -11.02
C LEU A 69 -4.60 9.43 -9.55
N PHE A 70 -5.58 10.26 -9.24
CA PHE A 70 -6.20 10.36 -7.93
C PHE A 70 -7.71 10.28 -8.09
N ALA A 71 -8.36 9.39 -7.32
CA ALA A 71 -9.81 9.23 -7.33
C ALA A 71 -10.32 9.06 -5.89
N VAL A 72 -11.55 9.54 -5.68
CA VAL A 72 -12.28 9.38 -4.42
C VAL A 72 -13.71 8.95 -4.73
N VAL A 73 -14.17 7.86 -4.11
CA VAL A 73 -15.55 7.36 -4.21
C VAL A 73 -15.97 6.87 -2.83
N ASP A 74 -17.09 7.34 -2.30
CA ASP A 74 -17.67 6.90 -1.02
C ASP A 74 -16.64 6.86 0.15
N ASP A 75 -15.86 7.94 0.31
CA ASP A 75 -14.80 8.05 1.35
C ASP A 75 -13.64 7.04 1.20
N ILE A 76 -13.47 6.48 0.00
CA ILE A 76 -12.34 5.64 -0.38
C ILE A 76 -11.44 6.43 -1.33
N PHE A 77 -10.21 6.67 -0.89
CA PHE A 77 -9.21 7.47 -1.60
C PHE A 77 -8.22 6.53 -2.28
N CYS A 78 -7.91 6.76 -3.55
CA CYS A 78 -6.91 5.98 -4.28
C CYS A 78 -5.95 6.90 -5.02
N ILE A 79 -4.65 6.77 -4.74
CA ILE A 79 -3.58 7.28 -5.58
C ILE A 79 -3.03 6.10 -6.39
N PHE A 80 -3.13 6.18 -7.71
CA PHE A 80 -2.68 5.16 -8.63
C PHE A 80 -1.57 5.72 -9.51
N GLN A 81 -0.58 4.89 -9.84
CA GLN A 81 0.47 5.24 -10.78
C GLN A 81 0.70 4.08 -11.75
N GLY A 82 0.71 4.36 -13.05
CA GLY A 82 0.89 3.37 -14.12
C GLY A 82 -0.34 3.17 -14.98
N HIS A 83 -0.57 1.96 -15.48
CA HIS A 83 -1.70 1.58 -16.33
C HIS A 83 -2.14 0.14 -16.08
N ILE A 84 -3.41 -0.13 -16.35
CA ILE A 84 -3.98 -1.49 -16.35
C ILE A 84 -4.36 -1.84 -17.79
N ASP A 85 -3.56 -2.70 -18.43
CA ASP A 85 -3.70 -3.10 -19.84
C ASP A 85 -5.03 -3.79 -20.13
N ASN A 86 -5.51 -4.61 -19.18
CA ASN A 86 -6.76 -5.34 -19.30
C ASN A 86 -7.98 -4.58 -18.71
N LEU A 87 -7.89 -3.25 -18.55
CA LEU A 87 -8.97 -2.43 -17.99
C LEU A 87 -10.33 -2.59 -18.70
N PRO A 88 -10.44 -2.71 -20.04
CA PRO A 88 -11.73 -2.95 -20.69
C PRO A 88 -12.40 -4.26 -20.24
N PHE A 89 -11.62 -5.31 -20.04
CA PHE A 89 -12.10 -6.60 -19.55
C PHE A 89 -12.58 -6.48 -18.09
N LEU A 90 -11.80 -5.81 -17.24
CA LEU A 90 -12.17 -5.59 -15.85
C LEU A 90 -13.45 -4.75 -15.72
N ARG A 91 -13.61 -3.70 -16.53
CA ARG A 91 -14.86 -2.91 -16.56
C ARG A 91 -16.06 -3.79 -16.87
N GLN A 92 -15.94 -4.70 -17.83
CA GLN A 92 -17.01 -5.64 -18.16
C GLN A 92 -17.29 -6.61 -16.99
N GLN A 93 -16.25 -7.19 -16.40
CA GLN A 93 -16.36 -8.15 -15.29
C GLN A 93 -17.03 -7.54 -14.05
N TYR A 94 -16.70 -6.30 -13.73
CA TYR A 94 -17.25 -5.59 -12.57
C TYR A 94 -18.53 -4.79 -12.90
N GLY A 95 -18.99 -4.80 -14.15
CA GLY A 95 -20.20 -4.06 -14.58
C GLY A 95 -20.04 -2.54 -14.51
N LEU A 96 -18.83 -2.03 -14.76
CA LEU A 96 -18.47 -0.62 -14.62
C LEU A 96 -18.69 0.18 -15.91
N SER A 97 -18.81 1.49 -15.74
CA SER A 97 -18.99 2.43 -16.86
C SER A 97 -17.76 2.52 -17.77
N LYS A 98 -17.96 3.01 -19.00
CA LYS A 98 -16.86 3.24 -19.96
C LYS A 98 -15.88 4.35 -19.50
N ILE A 99 -16.30 5.24 -18.60
CA ILE A 99 -15.48 6.36 -18.11
C ILE A 99 -14.61 5.99 -16.90
N THR A 100 -14.76 4.77 -16.36
CA THR A 100 -14.00 4.29 -15.19
C THR A 100 -12.51 4.21 -15.51
N ASN A 101 -11.68 5.06 -14.91
CA ASN A 101 -10.21 4.96 -15.02
C ASN A 101 -9.64 3.91 -14.04
N GLU A 102 -8.32 3.72 -14.06
CA GLU A 102 -7.58 2.75 -13.27
C GLU A 102 -7.74 2.97 -11.76
N ALA A 103 -7.71 4.23 -11.30
CA ALA A 103 -7.90 4.54 -9.89
C ALA A 103 -9.32 4.17 -9.40
N ILE A 104 -10.35 4.46 -10.19
CA ILE A 104 -11.74 4.06 -9.88
C ILE A 104 -11.87 2.53 -9.95
N MET A 105 -11.21 1.87 -10.91
CA MET A 105 -11.19 0.40 -10.99
C MET A 105 -10.66 -0.23 -9.71
N VAL A 106 -9.55 0.27 -9.15
CA VAL A 106 -8.99 -0.21 -7.88
C VAL A 106 -9.99 0.00 -6.72
N ILE A 107 -10.68 1.14 -6.67
CA ILE A 107 -11.70 1.39 -5.63
C ILE A 107 -12.85 0.38 -5.75
N GLU A 108 -13.37 0.13 -6.94
CA GLU A 108 -14.49 -0.81 -7.15
C GLU A 108 -14.09 -2.28 -6.88
N ALA A 109 -12.86 -2.65 -7.21
CA ALA A 109 -12.29 -3.94 -6.84
C ALA A 109 -12.18 -4.10 -5.31
N TYR A 110 -11.69 -3.07 -4.61
CA TYR A 110 -11.63 -3.06 -3.15
C TYR A 110 -13.02 -3.14 -2.51
N ARG A 111 -14.02 -2.39 -3.01
CA ARG A 111 -15.41 -2.48 -2.53
C ARG A 111 -15.96 -3.89 -2.69
N THR A 112 -15.64 -4.56 -3.80
CA THR A 112 -16.03 -5.96 -4.01
C THR A 112 -15.41 -6.88 -2.96
N LEU A 113 -14.12 -6.71 -2.65
CA LEU A 113 -13.44 -7.46 -1.58
C LEU A 113 -14.04 -7.19 -0.18
N ARG A 114 -14.45 -5.95 0.07
CA ARG A 114 -15.02 -5.50 1.35
C ARG A 114 -16.47 -5.96 1.55
N ASP A 115 -17.28 -5.83 0.50
CA ASP A 115 -18.75 -5.91 0.59
C ASP A 115 -19.30 -7.25 0.07
N ARG A 116 -18.57 -7.97 -0.78
CA ARG A 116 -19.10 -9.13 -1.52
C ARG A 116 -18.30 -10.42 -1.27
N GLY A 117 -18.50 -11.00 -0.08
CA GLY A 117 -18.10 -12.38 0.25
C GLY A 117 -16.58 -12.65 0.17
N PRO A 118 -16.12 -13.89 0.44
CA PRO A 118 -14.69 -14.19 0.50
C PRO A 118 -14.09 -14.29 -0.91
N TYR A 119 -13.84 -13.15 -1.55
CA TYR A 119 -12.96 -13.07 -2.72
C TYR A 119 -11.49 -13.05 -2.27
N PRO A 120 -10.63 -13.93 -2.80
CA PRO A 120 -9.21 -13.90 -2.46
C PRO A 120 -8.57 -12.61 -2.99
N VAL A 121 -8.00 -11.79 -2.09
CA VAL A 121 -7.32 -10.54 -2.44
C VAL A 121 -6.20 -10.77 -3.46
N ASP A 122 -5.48 -11.89 -3.33
CA ASP A 122 -4.40 -12.25 -4.25
C ASP A 122 -4.89 -12.46 -5.68
N LYS A 123 -6.11 -12.97 -5.88
CA LYS A 123 -6.68 -13.10 -7.22
C LYS A 123 -7.04 -11.75 -7.81
N VAL A 124 -7.68 -10.89 -7.01
CA VAL A 124 -8.09 -9.56 -7.47
C VAL A 124 -6.90 -8.72 -7.91
N VAL A 125 -5.81 -8.71 -7.13
CA VAL A 125 -4.60 -7.96 -7.52
C VAL A 125 -3.90 -8.60 -8.72
N ARG A 126 -3.86 -9.94 -8.80
CA ARG A 126 -3.26 -10.66 -9.94
C ARG A 126 -4.00 -10.41 -11.24
N ASP A 127 -5.31 -10.17 -11.19
CA ASP A 127 -6.12 -9.84 -12.37
C ASP A 127 -5.83 -8.43 -12.91
N PHE A 128 -5.05 -7.60 -12.23
CA PHE A 128 -4.55 -6.34 -12.79
C PHE A 128 -3.31 -6.60 -13.65
N HIS A 129 -3.47 -6.60 -14.96
CA HIS A 129 -2.36 -6.75 -15.89
C HIS A 129 -1.83 -5.38 -16.28
N GLY A 130 -0.52 -5.18 -16.21
CA GLY A 130 0.12 -3.94 -16.62
C GLY A 130 1.17 -3.48 -15.61
N LYS A 131 1.62 -2.25 -15.78
CA LYS A 131 2.63 -1.61 -14.94
C LYS A 131 1.95 -0.71 -13.95
N PHE A 132 2.02 -1.00 -12.64
CA PHE A 132 1.28 -0.23 -11.68
C PHE A 132 1.87 -0.25 -10.26
N SER A 133 1.57 0.81 -9.53
CA SER A 133 1.55 0.81 -8.07
C SER A 133 0.37 1.65 -7.60
N PHE A 134 -0.19 1.32 -6.44
CA PHE A 134 -1.27 2.12 -5.86
C PHE A 134 -1.25 2.14 -4.35
N ILE A 135 -1.86 3.18 -3.81
CA ILE A 135 -2.19 3.33 -2.39
C ILE A 135 -3.68 3.66 -2.31
N LEU A 136 -4.43 2.80 -1.62
CA LEU A 136 -5.84 3.00 -1.31
C LEU A 136 -6.02 3.12 0.20
N PHE A 137 -6.86 4.06 0.62
CA PHE A 137 -7.30 4.25 1.99
C PHE A 137 -8.82 4.32 2.03
N ASP A 138 -9.46 3.44 2.81
CA ASP A 138 -10.89 3.51 3.13
C ASP A 138 -11.05 4.25 4.47
N GLY A 139 -11.60 5.46 4.42
CA GLY A 139 -11.82 6.30 5.60
C GLY A 139 -12.89 5.78 6.55
N THR A 140 -13.89 5.06 6.03
CA THR A 140 -14.96 4.44 6.83
C THR A 140 -14.45 3.26 7.65
N LYS A 141 -13.53 2.47 7.10
CA LYS A 141 -12.92 1.32 7.81
C LYS A 141 -11.59 1.66 8.48
N SER A 142 -11.00 2.81 8.17
CA SER A 142 -9.61 3.17 8.50
C SER A 142 -8.65 2.03 8.10
N THR A 143 -8.72 1.62 6.83
CA THR A 143 -7.87 0.53 6.31
C THR A 143 -7.09 0.96 5.08
N VAL A 144 -5.86 0.46 4.99
CA VAL A 144 -4.94 0.70 3.88
C VAL A 144 -4.86 -0.54 3.00
N PHE A 145 -4.80 -0.33 1.70
CA PHE A 145 -4.52 -1.34 0.70
C PHE A 145 -3.52 -0.78 -0.33
N ALA A 146 -2.33 -1.37 -0.42
CA ALA A 146 -1.30 -0.95 -1.36
C ALA A 146 -0.78 -2.14 -2.15
N ALA A 147 -0.36 -1.93 -3.40
CA ALA A 147 0.23 -2.99 -4.22
C ALA A 147 1.21 -2.44 -5.26
N SER A 148 2.05 -3.34 -5.77
CA SER A 148 2.97 -3.10 -6.89
C SER A 148 2.88 -4.23 -7.89
N ASP A 149 3.09 -3.92 -9.17
CA ASP A 149 3.13 -4.89 -10.27
C ASP A 149 4.23 -5.97 -10.08
N ALA A 150 4.13 -7.04 -10.87
CA ALA A 150 4.99 -8.22 -10.76
C ALA A 150 6.47 -7.93 -11.11
N ASP A 151 6.69 -6.92 -11.96
CA ASP A 151 8.01 -6.56 -12.43
C ASP A 151 8.66 -5.47 -11.56
N GLY A 152 7.90 -4.80 -10.69
CA GLY A 152 8.35 -3.62 -9.95
C GLY A 152 8.64 -2.46 -10.90
N SER A 153 7.84 -2.35 -11.96
CA SER A 153 8.09 -1.45 -13.10
C SER A 153 7.84 0.02 -12.76
N VAL A 154 7.00 0.30 -11.76
CA VAL A 154 6.72 1.64 -11.25
C VAL A 154 7.49 1.85 -9.94
N PRO A 155 8.25 2.94 -9.78
CA PRO A 155 8.92 3.26 -8.52
C PRO A 155 7.93 3.31 -7.36
N PHE A 156 8.15 2.46 -6.36
CA PHE A 156 7.31 2.41 -5.17
C PHE A 156 8.13 1.96 -3.97
N PHE A 157 8.07 2.75 -2.91
CA PHE A 157 8.91 2.62 -1.73
C PHE A 157 8.05 2.72 -0.48
N TRP A 158 8.54 2.11 0.59
CA TRP A 158 7.88 2.12 1.88
C TRP A 158 8.91 2.11 3.01
N GLY A 159 8.48 2.57 4.18
CA GLY A 159 9.31 2.59 5.36
C GLY A 159 8.49 2.80 6.62
N THR A 160 9.19 2.77 7.75
CA THR A 160 8.62 3.05 9.05
C THR A 160 9.38 4.18 9.72
N ASP A 161 8.66 5.15 10.27
CA ASP A 161 9.27 6.22 11.05
C ASP A 161 9.56 5.76 12.50
N ALA A 162 10.08 6.65 13.34
CA ALA A 162 10.44 6.35 14.73
C ALA A 162 9.25 6.04 15.65
N GLU A 163 8.02 6.42 15.26
CA GLU A 163 6.78 6.16 16.00
C GLU A 163 6.03 4.94 15.45
N GLY A 164 6.56 4.30 14.40
CA GLY A 164 5.96 3.14 13.76
C GLY A 164 4.91 3.49 12.70
N HIS A 165 4.87 4.75 12.25
CA HIS A 165 4.00 5.17 11.16
C HIS A 165 4.49 4.56 9.85
N LEU A 166 3.55 4.06 9.04
CA LEU A 166 3.84 3.52 7.73
C LEU A 166 3.94 4.67 6.72
N VAL A 167 5.08 4.81 6.06
CA VAL A 167 5.30 5.79 4.98
C VAL A 167 5.36 5.04 3.64
N LEU A 168 4.64 5.53 2.63
CA LEU A 168 4.62 5.02 1.26
C LEU A 168 4.85 6.17 0.28
N ALA A 169 5.73 6.01 -0.70
CA ALA A 169 5.94 7.02 -1.74
C ALA A 169 6.50 6.43 -3.04
N ASP A 170 6.40 7.16 -4.14
CA ASP A 170 7.08 6.87 -5.40
C ASP A 170 8.51 7.44 -5.47
N ASP A 171 8.92 8.18 -4.44
CA ASP A 171 10.22 8.85 -4.37
C ASP A 171 11.02 8.35 -3.16
N THR A 172 12.16 7.72 -3.43
CA THR A 172 13.05 7.20 -2.38
C THR A 172 13.57 8.29 -1.45
N GLU A 173 13.79 9.51 -1.93
CA GLU A 173 14.29 10.60 -1.09
C GLU A 173 13.21 11.08 -0.12
N MET A 174 11.95 11.00 -0.52
CA MET A 174 10.82 11.30 0.37
C MET A 174 10.73 10.27 1.50
N VAL A 175 10.85 8.97 1.20
CA VAL A 175 10.82 7.94 2.24
C VAL A 175 12.02 8.04 3.18
N LYS A 176 13.22 8.33 2.66
CA LYS A 176 14.43 8.58 3.48
C LYS A 176 14.22 9.72 4.48
N LYS A 177 13.62 10.83 4.05
CA LYS A 177 13.31 11.97 4.94
C LYS A 177 12.33 11.58 6.05
N GLY A 178 11.35 10.73 5.75
CA GLY A 178 10.35 10.27 6.71
C GLY A 178 10.79 9.14 7.63
N CYS A 179 11.71 8.28 7.19
CA CYS A 179 12.04 7.01 7.85
C CYS A 179 13.52 6.84 8.21
N SER A 180 14.37 7.83 7.92
CA SER A 180 15.83 7.72 8.05
C SER A 180 16.37 6.48 7.32
N LYS A 181 16.91 5.49 8.05
CA LYS A 181 17.42 4.23 7.50
C LYS A 181 16.38 3.10 7.48
N SER A 182 15.17 3.31 7.97
CA SER A 182 14.14 2.27 8.11
C SER A 182 13.22 2.19 6.88
N TYR A 183 13.78 1.95 5.70
CA TYR A 183 13.01 1.96 4.44
C TYR A 183 13.52 0.95 3.40
N SER A 184 12.65 0.59 2.45
CA SER A 184 13.02 -0.26 1.33
C SER A 184 12.16 0.02 0.09
N PRO A 185 12.51 -0.54 -1.08
CA PRO A 185 11.54 -0.66 -2.17
C PRO A 185 10.36 -1.51 -1.71
N PHE A 186 9.15 -1.13 -2.12
CA PHE A 186 7.98 -1.97 -1.92
C PHE A 186 8.18 -3.27 -2.72
N PRO A 187 7.90 -4.45 -2.14
CA PRO A 187 8.13 -5.72 -2.83
C PRO A 187 7.26 -5.84 -4.08
N LYS A 188 7.90 -6.14 -5.22
CA LYS A 188 7.18 -6.45 -6.47
C LYS A 188 6.30 -7.69 -6.31
N GLY A 189 5.23 -7.79 -7.11
CA GLY A 189 4.36 -8.96 -7.06
C GLY A 189 3.62 -9.13 -5.73
N CYS A 190 3.54 -8.06 -4.94
CA CYS A 190 3.00 -8.06 -3.59
C CYS A 190 1.95 -6.98 -3.38
N PHE A 191 1.17 -7.19 -2.33
CA PHE A 191 0.23 -6.23 -1.78
C PHE A 191 0.34 -6.19 -0.26
N PHE A 192 -0.06 -5.07 0.33
CA PHE A 192 -0.15 -4.85 1.76
C PHE A 192 -1.57 -4.45 2.11
N THR A 193 -2.11 -5.02 3.18
CA THR A 193 -3.42 -4.65 3.75
C THR A 193 -3.30 -4.47 5.25
N SER A 194 -3.98 -3.48 5.86
CA SER A 194 -3.96 -3.27 7.32
C SER A 194 -4.24 -4.54 8.13
N SER A 195 -5.20 -5.36 7.69
CA SER A 195 -5.60 -6.58 8.41
C SER A 195 -4.76 -7.82 8.09
N GLY A 196 -4.11 -7.86 6.92
CA GLY A 196 -3.46 -9.07 6.41
C GLY A 196 -1.94 -8.95 6.22
N GLY A 197 -1.38 -7.78 6.50
CA GLY A 197 0.03 -7.47 6.28
C GLY A 197 0.46 -7.58 4.82
N LEU A 198 1.77 -7.69 4.62
CA LEU A 198 2.40 -7.89 3.32
C LEU A 198 2.21 -9.33 2.83
N ARG A 199 1.80 -9.51 1.57
CA ARG A 199 1.57 -10.80 0.93
C ARG A 199 1.96 -10.76 -0.55
N SER A 200 2.43 -11.88 -1.09
CA SER A 200 2.65 -12.02 -2.53
C SER A 200 1.35 -12.47 -3.20
N TYR A 201 0.93 -11.76 -4.24
CA TYR A 201 -0.14 -12.26 -5.12
C TYR A 201 0.39 -13.17 -6.21
N GLU A 202 1.69 -13.16 -6.52
CA GLU A 202 2.31 -14.13 -7.43
C GLU A 202 2.47 -15.50 -6.79
N HIS A 203 2.79 -15.51 -5.48
CA HIS A 203 3.00 -16.72 -4.69
C HIS A 203 2.11 -16.72 -3.43
N PRO A 204 0.77 -16.80 -3.57
CA PRO A 204 -0.19 -16.59 -2.47
C PRO A 204 -0.10 -17.63 -1.35
N LYS A 205 0.51 -18.79 -1.63
CA LYS A 205 0.67 -19.90 -0.67
C LYS A 205 2.02 -19.87 0.05
N ASN A 206 2.90 -18.93 -0.27
CA ASN A 206 4.27 -18.90 0.23
C ASN A 206 4.45 -17.72 1.19
N GLU A 207 5.36 -17.90 2.15
CA GLU A 207 5.70 -16.84 3.08
C GLU A 207 6.68 -15.84 2.46
N LEU A 208 6.65 -14.61 2.97
CA LEU A 208 7.63 -13.58 2.62
C LEU A 208 8.60 -13.42 3.79
N LYS A 209 9.88 -13.69 3.53
CA LYS A 209 10.95 -13.54 4.53
C LYS A 209 11.68 -12.21 4.35
N PRO A 210 11.92 -11.47 5.44
CA PRO A 210 12.74 -10.27 5.38
C PRO A 210 14.21 -10.63 5.15
N VAL A 211 14.87 -9.87 4.30
CA VAL A 211 16.31 -9.91 4.03
C VAL A 211 16.86 -8.53 4.35
N PRO A 212 17.69 -8.39 5.41
CA PRO A 212 18.28 -7.12 5.78
C PRO A 212 18.99 -6.45 4.61
N ARG A 213 18.81 -5.15 4.46
CA ARG A 213 19.52 -4.33 3.48
C ARG A 213 20.68 -3.62 4.13
N VAL A 214 21.75 -3.43 3.37
CA VAL A 214 22.92 -2.66 3.79
C VAL A 214 23.14 -1.52 2.81
N ASP A 215 23.39 -0.31 3.31
CA ASP A 215 23.71 0.85 2.49
C ASP A 215 25.19 0.85 2.05
N SER A 216 25.59 1.83 1.24
CA SER A 216 26.98 1.95 0.77
C SER A 216 28.01 2.15 1.89
N SER A 217 27.56 2.56 3.08
CA SER A 217 28.40 2.78 4.25
C SER A 217 28.56 1.52 5.11
N GLY A 218 27.87 0.42 4.75
CA GLY A 218 27.90 -0.82 5.52
C GLY A 218 26.84 -0.89 6.62
N ASP A 219 25.95 0.09 6.72
CA ASP A 219 24.92 0.12 7.76
C ASP A 219 23.60 -0.51 7.31
N VAL A 220 22.90 -1.16 8.24
CA VAL A 220 21.61 -1.77 7.97
C VAL A 220 20.56 -0.69 7.69
N CYS A 221 19.86 -0.78 6.55
CA CYS A 221 18.86 0.18 6.09
C CYS A 221 17.52 -0.49 5.76
N GLY A 222 16.89 -1.08 6.78
CA GLY A 222 15.63 -1.81 6.67
C GLY A 222 15.80 -3.19 6.03
N ALA A 223 14.73 -3.73 5.44
CA ALA A 223 14.72 -5.05 4.83
C ALA A 223 13.97 -5.07 3.50
N THR A 224 14.44 -5.89 2.56
CA THR A 224 13.62 -6.34 1.42
C THR A 224 12.87 -7.60 1.79
N PHE A 225 11.78 -7.92 1.10
CA PHE A 225 11.00 -9.13 1.35
C PHE A 225 11.07 -10.05 0.14
N LYS A 226 11.42 -11.31 0.36
CA LYS A 226 11.54 -12.32 -0.69
C LYS A 226 10.64 -13.51 -0.40
N VAL A 227 10.11 -14.11 -1.44
CA VAL A 227 9.30 -15.33 -1.33
C VAL A 227 10.18 -16.47 -0.86
N ASP A 228 9.76 -17.12 0.22
CA ASP A 228 10.31 -18.40 0.62
C ASP A 228 9.61 -19.51 -0.16
N ALA A 229 10.34 -20.12 -1.10
CA ALA A 229 9.82 -21.19 -1.94
C ALA A 229 9.47 -22.47 -1.15
N GLU A 230 10.17 -22.70 -0.04
CA GLU A 230 10.11 -23.93 0.75
C GLU A 230 9.00 -23.87 1.82
N THR A 231 8.75 -22.68 2.36
CA THR A 231 7.75 -22.51 3.43
C THR A 231 6.38 -22.15 2.85
N LYS A 232 5.42 -23.07 3.04
CA LYS A 232 4.01 -22.80 2.77
C LYS A 232 3.39 -22.06 3.94
N ARG A 233 2.66 -21.00 3.63
CA ARG A 233 1.86 -20.28 4.61
C ARG A 233 0.77 -21.19 5.15
N GLU A 234 0.58 -21.19 6.47
CA GLU A 234 -0.57 -21.88 7.05
C GLU A 234 -1.89 -21.28 6.49
N PRO A 235 -2.84 -22.12 6.05
CA PRO A 235 -4.15 -21.63 5.66
C PRO A 235 -4.78 -20.93 6.86
N THR A 236 -5.32 -19.73 6.66
CA THR A 236 -6.18 -19.07 7.65
C THR A 236 -7.26 -20.08 8.02
N LYS A 237 -7.17 -20.66 9.23
CA LYS A 237 -8.17 -21.61 9.71
C LYS A 237 -9.52 -20.90 9.59
N MET A 238 -10.42 -21.40 8.74
CA MET A 238 -11.82 -20.99 8.80
C MET A 238 -12.26 -21.18 10.26
N PRO A 239 -12.78 -20.14 10.94
CA PRO A 239 -13.45 -20.37 12.20
C PRO A 239 -14.54 -21.40 11.89
N ARG A 240 -14.46 -22.58 12.51
CA ARG A 240 -15.59 -23.51 12.49
C ARG A 240 -16.65 -22.84 13.33
N VAL A 241 -17.55 -22.11 12.66
CA VAL A 241 -18.79 -21.65 13.28
C VAL A 241 -19.59 -22.93 13.49
N ASP A 242 -19.61 -23.40 14.73
CA ASP A 242 -20.53 -24.45 15.11
C ASP A 242 -21.96 -23.91 14.94
N SER A 243 -22.86 -24.79 14.51
CA SER A 243 -24.28 -24.56 14.28
C SER A 243 -25.06 -24.01 15.49
N SER A 244 -24.38 -23.82 16.63
CA SER A 244 -24.90 -23.28 17.88
C SER A 244 -24.73 -21.76 18.06
N GLN A 245 -24.04 -21.04 17.17
CA GLN A 245 -23.94 -19.58 17.26
C GLN A 245 -25.16 -18.87 16.66
N ASN A 246 -26.05 -18.47 17.56
CA ASN A 246 -27.26 -17.70 17.30
C ASN A 246 -26.88 -16.23 16.96
N TRP A 247 -27.05 -15.81 15.70
CA TRP A 247 -26.70 -14.45 15.23
C TRP A 247 -27.73 -13.36 15.59
N ALA A 248 -28.71 -13.68 16.45
CA ALA A 248 -29.71 -12.73 16.92
C ALA A 248 -29.45 -12.37 18.39
N GLY A 249 -28.55 -11.41 18.60
CA GLY A 249 -28.28 -10.89 19.94
C GLY A 249 -27.32 -9.72 19.87
N HIS A 250 -27.86 -8.54 19.57
CA HIS A 250 -27.50 -7.22 20.08
C HIS A 250 -27.91 -6.16 19.03
N ILE A 251 -29.10 -5.60 19.28
CA ILE A 251 -29.49 -4.24 18.84
C ILE A 251 -28.70 -3.27 19.73
#